data_AF-A0A1B7VN60-F1
#
_entry.id   AF-A0A1B7VN60-F1
#
_cell.length_a   1.000
_cell.length_b   1.000
_cell.length_c   1.000
_cell.angle_alpha   90.00
_cell.angle_beta   90.00
_cell.angle_gamma   90.00
#
_symmetry.space_group_name_H-M   'P 1'
#
loop_
_entity.id
_entity.type
_entity.pdbx_description
1 polymer ?
#
loop_
_entity_poly.entity_id
_entity_poly.type
_entity_poly.pdbx_seq_one_letter_code
_entity_poly.pdbx_strand_id
1 'polypeptide(L)'
;MKAVELGNGKPDKLPDPDHFKKNPEYENADHSRLKEIKPNYQKTLGKLLLISSFTYFEYYISNVIEEFFDLNGGRENFKSLLKSKIDRKISDYEDTNNLVKKLKEPKKPSKLGKYEKAINELQQTNYSFPSQLLCYFGLIELQGKFKKDKNIEARDILKILKDAFHVEITEKEASEFTKIQEKRNRIVHGGNTEINLAEALQFNDFLKDLAQKVDQHLLKTFFILEFITKD
;
A
#
# COMPACT_ATOMS: atom_id res chain seq x y z
N MET A 1 31.14 42.20 2.94
CA MET A 1 30.77 42.37 1.52
C MET A 1 31.78 43.26 0.83
N LYS A 2 32.60 42.70 -0.06
CA LYS A 2 33.20 43.41 -1.19
C LYS A 2 33.35 42.37 -2.31
N ALA A 3 32.32 42.30 -3.15
CA ALA A 3 32.44 41.70 -4.47
C ALA A 3 33.20 42.70 -5.34
N VAL A 4 34.31 42.27 -5.92
CA VAL A 4 34.96 43.00 -7.00
C VAL A 4 34.51 42.33 -8.29
N GLU A 5 33.67 43.06 -9.02
CA GLU A 5 33.34 42.79 -10.41
C GLU A 5 34.58 43.08 -11.27
N LEU A 6 35.11 42.07 -11.96
CA LEU A 6 35.93 42.26 -13.16
C LEU A 6 35.68 41.08 -14.11
N GLY A 7 35.06 41.39 -15.25
CA GLY A 7 35.28 40.80 -16.58
C GLY A 7 35.23 39.28 -16.75
N ASN A 8 34.21 38.82 -17.48
CA ASN A 8 33.97 37.44 -17.97
C ASN A 8 33.54 36.45 -16.88
N GLY A 9 32.22 36.30 -16.71
CA GLY A 9 31.55 35.52 -15.66
C GLY A 9 31.76 34.00 -15.66
N LYS A 10 33.01 33.54 -15.64
CA LYS A 10 33.40 32.20 -15.20
C LYS A 10 34.63 32.35 -14.29
N PRO A 11 34.56 31.92 -13.01
CA PRO A 11 35.74 31.90 -12.17
C PRO A 11 36.78 30.96 -12.80
N ASP A 12 38.02 31.45 -12.99
CA ASP A 12 39.14 30.69 -13.59
C ASP A 12 39.43 29.37 -12.85
N LYS A 13 39.00 29.28 -11.59
CA LYS A 13 39.00 28.05 -10.81
C LYS A 13 37.87 28.09 -9.80
N LEU A 14 37.10 27.00 -9.72
CA LEU A 14 36.21 26.79 -8.57
C LEU A 14 37.08 26.79 -7.29
N PRO A 15 36.63 27.42 -6.19
CA PRO A 15 37.34 27.32 -4.92
C PRO A 15 37.51 25.84 -4.56
N ASP A 16 38.74 25.44 -4.25
CA ASP A 16 39.04 24.07 -3.83
C ASP A 16 38.15 23.73 -2.61
N PRO A 17 37.47 22.57 -2.59
CA PRO A 17 36.56 22.21 -1.50
C PRO A 17 37.32 22.24 -0.16
N ASP A 18 36.91 23.18 0.70
CA ASP A 18 37.57 23.51 1.98
C ASP A 18 37.63 22.29 2.94
N HIS A 19 36.77 21.29 2.71
CA HIS A 19 36.68 20.07 3.51
C HIS A 19 37.89 19.13 3.42
N PHE A 20 38.82 19.37 2.49
CA PHE A 20 40.06 18.57 2.34
C PHE A 20 41.32 19.43 2.40
N LYS A 21 41.30 20.56 3.12
CA LYS A 21 42.56 21.23 3.45
C LYS A 21 43.48 20.20 4.12
N LYS A 22 44.68 20.04 3.56
CA LYS A 22 45.79 19.24 4.10
C LYS A 22 46.15 19.76 5.49
N ASN A 23 45.38 19.34 6.48
CA ASN A 23 45.75 19.50 7.86
C ASN A 23 46.89 18.47 8.10
N PRO A 24 48.08 18.86 8.58
CA PRO A 24 49.22 17.96 8.74
C PRO A 24 48.92 16.72 9.60
N GLU A 25 47.91 16.79 10.47
CA GLU A 25 47.39 15.63 11.23
C GLU A 25 46.71 14.58 10.33
N TYR A 26 46.20 14.98 9.17
CA TYR A 26 45.51 14.12 8.19
C TYR A 26 46.41 13.64 7.06
N GLU A 27 47.58 14.26 6.85
CA GLU A 27 48.60 13.75 5.91
C GLU A 27 49.21 12.43 6.42
N ASN A 28 49.18 12.21 7.74
CA ASN A 28 49.50 10.95 8.42
C ASN A 28 48.25 10.23 8.98
N ALA A 29 47.03 10.66 8.63
CA ALA A 29 45.83 9.97 9.09
C ALA A 29 45.81 8.58 8.46
N ASP A 30 45.82 7.58 9.33
CA ASP A 30 45.75 6.19 8.92
C ASP A 30 44.42 5.92 8.19
N HIS A 31 44.48 5.97 6.85
CA HIS A 31 43.37 5.61 5.99
C HIS A 31 43.05 4.11 6.03
N SER A 32 43.77 3.29 6.82
CA SER A 32 43.44 1.88 7.06
C SER A 32 41.98 1.70 7.45
N ARG A 33 41.46 2.52 8.38
CA ARG A 33 40.06 2.43 8.84
C ARG A 33 39.05 2.72 7.73
N LEU A 34 39.35 3.68 6.85
CA LEU A 34 38.51 3.94 5.67
C LEU A 34 38.62 2.79 4.66
N LYS A 35 39.81 2.21 4.46
CA LYS A 35 40.01 1.03 3.61
C LYS A 35 39.32 -0.22 4.17
N GLU A 36 39.22 -0.36 5.49
CA GLU A 36 38.48 -1.42 6.20
C GLU A 36 36.96 -1.25 6.11
N ILE A 37 36.45 -0.02 6.20
CA ILE A 37 35.01 0.28 6.10
C ILE A 37 34.52 0.23 4.63
N LYS A 38 35.36 0.65 3.68
CA LYS A 38 35.07 0.73 2.24
C LYS A 38 34.42 -0.53 1.64
N PRO A 39 34.90 -1.77 1.86
CA PRO A 39 34.32 -2.96 1.23
C PRO A 39 32.89 -3.25 1.70
N ASN A 40 32.53 -2.89 2.92
CA ASN A 40 31.22 -3.16 3.49
C ASN A 40 30.25 -1.97 3.44
N TYR A 41 30.75 -0.77 3.15
CA TYR A 41 29.93 0.44 3.09
C TYR A 41 28.73 0.32 2.13
N GLN A 42 28.96 -0.15 0.90
CA GLN A 42 27.88 -0.32 -0.08
C GLN A 42 26.85 -1.37 0.37
N LYS A 43 27.28 -2.41 1.07
CA LYS A 43 26.40 -3.44 1.63
C LYS A 43 25.55 -2.87 2.77
N THR A 44 26.17 -2.13 3.68
CA THR A 44 25.46 -1.45 4.78
C THR A 44 24.46 -0.42 4.25
N LEU A 45 24.87 0.37 3.26
CA LEU A 45 23.99 1.36 2.62
C LEU A 45 22.83 0.68 1.90
N GLY A 46 23.07 -0.42 1.17
CA GLY A 46 22.01 -1.21 0.54
C GLY A 46 21.00 -1.77 1.56
N LYS A 47 21.48 -2.26 2.71
CA LYS A 47 20.61 -2.73 3.80
C LYS A 47 19.75 -1.61 4.37
N LEU A 48 20.37 -0.47 4.68
CA LEU A 48 19.66 0.69 5.22
C LEU A 48 18.63 1.23 4.22
N LEU A 49 19.01 1.32 2.95
CA LEU A 49 18.11 1.76 1.88
C LEU A 49 16.89 0.84 1.79
N LEU A 50 17.10 -0.49 1.66
CA LEU A 50 15.99 -1.44 1.60
C LEU A 50 15.07 -1.32 2.83
N ILE A 51 15.63 -1.30 4.05
CA ILE A 51 14.81 -1.17 5.26
C ILE A 51 13.98 0.12 5.20
N SER A 52 14.63 1.25 4.90
CA SER A 52 13.96 2.54 4.85
C SER A 52 12.87 2.58 3.77
N SER A 53 13.17 2.19 2.54
CA SER A 53 12.22 2.17 1.42
C SER A 53 11.02 1.27 1.71
N PHE A 54 11.26 0.08 2.27
CA PHE A 54 10.18 -0.83 2.63
C PHE A 54 9.31 -0.26 3.75
N THR A 55 9.92 0.29 4.80
CA THR A 55 9.17 0.94 5.89
C THR A 55 8.36 2.13 5.40
N TYR A 56 8.92 2.98 4.53
CA TYR A 56 8.16 4.08 3.91
C TYR A 56 6.96 3.55 3.12
N PHE A 57 7.14 2.48 2.34
CA PHE A 57 6.05 1.85 1.61
C PHE A 57 4.96 1.30 2.55
N GLU A 58 5.32 0.64 3.65
CA GLU A 58 4.36 0.14 4.65
C GLU A 58 3.51 1.26 5.26
N TYR A 59 4.17 2.36 5.66
CA TYR A 59 3.49 3.54 6.19
C TYR A 59 2.61 4.20 5.14
N TYR A 60 3.09 4.33 3.91
CA TYR A 60 2.30 4.86 2.81
C TYR A 60 1.00 4.08 2.62
N ILE A 61 1.06 2.74 2.51
CA ILE A 61 -0.15 1.91 2.34
C ILE A 61 -1.09 2.06 3.54
N SER A 62 -0.56 2.06 4.76
CA SER A 62 -1.37 2.22 5.98
C SER A 62 -2.08 3.57 6.01
N ASN A 63 -1.38 4.64 5.64
CA ASN A 63 -1.92 6.00 5.62
C ASN A 63 -2.98 6.19 4.54
N VAL A 64 -2.78 5.66 3.33
CA VAL A 64 -3.76 5.79 2.24
C VAL A 64 -5.06 5.05 2.58
N ILE A 65 -4.97 3.89 3.23
CA ILE A 65 -6.17 3.17 3.68
C ILE A 65 -6.85 3.92 4.84
N GLU A 66 -6.08 4.54 5.73
CA GLU A 66 -6.64 5.39 6.78
C GLU A 66 -7.34 6.62 6.19
N GLU A 67 -6.73 7.27 5.20
CA GLU A 67 -7.32 8.39 4.48
C GLU A 67 -8.64 8.01 3.82
N PHE A 68 -8.73 6.82 3.23
CA PHE A 68 -9.99 6.28 2.73
C PHE A 68 -11.08 6.19 3.83
N PHE A 69 -10.72 5.77 5.05
CA PHE A 69 -11.67 5.76 6.16
C PHE A 69 -12.03 7.18 6.61
N ASP A 70 -11.04 8.06 6.74
CA ASP A 70 -11.23 9.44 7.19
C ASP A 70 -12.12 10.23 6.21
N LEU A 71 -11.93 10.02 4.89
CA LEU A 71 -12.81 10.56 3.85
C LEU A 71 -14.28 10.19 4.09
N ASN A 72 -14.54 9.02 4.65
CA ASN A 72 -15.89 8.53 4.95
C ASN A 72 -16.33 8.77 6.41
N GLY A 73 -15.72 9.76 7.08
CA GLY A 73 -16.03 10.16 8.45
C GLY A 73 -15.38 9.28 9.52
N GLY A 74 -14.35 8.53 9.16
CA GLY A 74 -13.58 7.66 10.05
C GLY A 74 -14.12 6.22 10.14
N ARG A 75 -13.30 5.33 10.71
CA ARG A 75 -13.53 3.88 10.74
C ARG A 75 -14.86 3.47 11.37
N GLU A 76 -15.17 3.97 12.56
CA GLU A 76 -16.39 3.59 13.28
C GLU A 76 -17.64 4.18 12.65
N ASN A 77 -17.56 5.42 12.15
CA ASN A 77 -18.68 6.04 11.44
C ASN A 77 -19.00 5.28 10.16
N PHE A 78 -17.99 5.02 9.32
CA PHE A 78 -18.16 4.26 8.08
C PHE A 78 -18.75 2.86 8.34
N LYS A 79 -18.26 2.17 9.37
CA LYS A 79 -18.81 0.88 9.82
C LYS A 79 -20.27 0.99 10.26
N SER A 80 -20.62 2.00 11.05
CA SER A 80 -21.99 2.20 11.52
C SER A 80 -22.96 2.53 10.38
N LEU A 81 -22.51 3.32 9.41
CA LEU A 81 -23.26 3.71 8.21
C LEU A 81 -23.49 2.51 7.30
N LEU A 82 -22.45 1.70 7.05
CA LEU A 82 -22.59 0.47 6.27
C LEU A 82 -23.53 -0.53 6.95
N LYS A 83 -23.42 -0.71 8.27
CA LYS A 83 -24.33 -1.56 9.04
C LYS A 83 -25.77 -1.09 8.91
N SER A 84 -26.02 0.19 9.11
CA SER A 84 -27.36 0.79 9.00
C SER A 84 -27.94 0.62 7.59
N LYS A 85 -27.12 0.75 6.55
CA LYS A 85 -27.51 0.53 5.15
C LYS A 85 -27.93 -0.91 4.90
N ILE A 86 -27.21 -1.88 5.48
CA ILE A 86 -27.53 -3.30 5.39
C ILE A 86 -28.78 -3.64 6.20
N ASP A 87 -28.90 -3.17 7.44
CA ASP A 87 -30.05 -3.42 8.30
C ASP A 87 -31.35 -2.92 7.65
N ARG A 88 -31.33 -1.72 7.03
CA ARG A 88 -32.45 -1.19 6.23
C ARG A 88 -32.78 -2.08 5.03
N LYS A 89 -31.77 -2.51 4.28
CA LYS A 89 -31.97 -3.41 3.13
C LYS A 89 -32.55 -4.76 3.55
N ILE A 90 -32.20 -5.24 4.74
CA ILE A 90 -32.75 -6.47 5.30
C ILE A 90 -34.19 -6.26 5.77
N SER A 91 -34.50 -5.15 6.43
CA SER A 91 -35.87 -4.83 6.86
C SER A 91 -36.83 -4.64 5.68
N ASP A 92 -36.31 -4.13 4.56
CA ASP A 92 -37.07 -3.91 3.32
C ASP A 92 -37.31 -5.23 2.55
N TYR A 93 -36.74 -6.36 2.98
CA TYR A 93 -37.11 -7.66 2.43
C TYR A 93 -38.50 -8.07 2.87
N GLU A 94 -39.50 -7.68 2.10
CA GLU A 94 -40.73 -8.44 2.09
C GLU A 94 -40.45 -9.84 1.52
N ASP A 95 -40.84 -10.88 2.27
CA ASP A 95 -40.75 -12.30 1.89
C ASP A 95 -41.69 -12.67 0.71
N THR A 96 -42.15 -11.67 -0.05
CA THR A 96 -43.16 -11.72 -1.11
C THR A 96 -42.56 -11.76 -2.52
N ASN A 97 -41.25 -11.51 -2.70
CA ASN A 97 -40.66 -11.54 -4.04
C ASN A 97 -40.53 -12.99 -4.57
N ASN A 98 -41.42 -13.35 -5.51
CA ASN A 98 -41.46 -14.66 -6.16
C ASN A 98 -40.13 -15.06 -6.83
N LEU A 99 -39.30 -14.08 -7.25
CA LEU A 99 -37.96 -14.35 -7.80
C LEU A 99 -37.02 -14.91 -6.74
N VAL A 100 -37.06 -14.34 -5.53
CA VAL A 100 -36.24 -14.80 -4.40
C VAL A 100 -36.63 -16.22 -3.99
N LYS A 101 -37.95 -16.50 -3.89
CA LYS A 101 -38.45 -17.86 -3.59
C LYS A 101 -37.92 -18.89 -4.58
N LYS A 102 -37.94 -18.55 -5.88
CA LYS A 102 -37.43 -19.40 -6.95
C LYS A 102 -35.91 -19.65 -6.87
N LEU A 103 -35.14 -18.69 -6.39
CA LEU A 103 -33.69 -18.81 -6.19
C LEU A 103 -33.31 -19.54 -4.89
N LYS A 104 -34.24 -19.67 -3.92
CA LYS A 104 -34.06 -20.48 -2.71
C LYS A 104 -34.24 -22.00 -2.98
N GLU A 105 -34.87 -22.38 -4.10
CA GLU A 105 -35.03 -23.79 -4.47
C GLU A 105 -33.68 -24.44 -4.85
N PRO A 106 -33.49 -25.76 -4.63
CA PRO A 106 -32.33 -26.49 -5.14
C PRO A 106 -32.15 -26.32 -6.64
N LYS A 107 -30.91 -26.05 -7.06
CA LYS A 107 -30.56 -25.78 -8.47
C LYS A 107 -30.87 -26.99 -9.36
N LYS A 108 -31.80 -26.81 -10.30
CA LYS A 108 -32.14 -27.82 -11.32
C LYS A 108 -31.44 -27.51 -12.65
N PRO A 109 -30.59 -28.41 -13.21
CA PRO A 109 -29.88 -28.16 -14.46
C PRO A 109 -30.80 -27.80 -15.64
N SER A 110 -32.01 -28.37 -15.70
CA SER A 110 -33.01 -28.07 -16.73
C SER A 110 -33.61 -26.66 -16.66
N LYS A 111 -33.31 -25.88 -15.60
CA LYS A 111 -33.88 -24.55 -15.36
C LYS A 111 -32.82 -23.43 -15.30
N LEU A 112 -31.59 -23.65 -15.77
CA LEU A 112 -30.50 -22.66 -15.69
C LEU A 112 -30.90 -21.28 -16.21
N GLY A 113 -31.41 -21.18 -17.45
CA GLY A 113 -31.82 -19.89 -18.02
C GLY A 113 -32.94 -19.19 -17.24
N LYS A 114 -33.79 -19.96 -16.53
CA LYS A 114 -34.83 -19.39 -15.64
C LYS A 114 -34.26 -18.80 -14.36
N TYR A 115 -33.13 -19.33 -13.87
CA TYR A 115 -32.41 -18.77 -12.71
C TYR A 115 -31.61 -17.55 -13.11
N GLU A 116 -30.88 -17.60 -14.24
CA GLU A 116 -30.14 -16.44 -14.78
C GLU A 116 -31.05 -15.25 -15.01
N LYS A 117 -32.22 -15.46 -15.63
CA LYS A 117 -33.21 -14.40 -15.81
C LYS A 117 -33.66 -13.79 -14.47
N ALA A 118 -33.93 -14.62 -13.47
CA ALA A 118 -34.35 -14.14 -12.15
C ALA A 118 -33.23 -13.38 -11.41
N ILE A 119 -31.98 -13.82 -11.54
CA ILE A 119 -30.81 -13.12 -11.00
C ILE A 119 -30.67 -11.75 -11.67
N ASN A 120 -30.72 -11.70 -13.01
CA ASN A 120 -30.62 -10.45 -13.76
C ASN A 120 -31.76 -9.48 -13.41
N GLU A 121 -32.99 -9.99 -13.26
CA GLU A 121 -34.12 -9.17 -12.81
C GLU A 121 -33.88 -8.61 -11.40
N LEU A 122 -33.41 -9.42 -10.45
CA LEU A 122 -33.09 -8.94 -9.10
C LEU A 122 -31.94 -7.94 -9.08
N GLN A 123 -30.94 -8.08 -9.94
CA GLN A 123 -29.83 -7.11 -10.08
C GLN A 123 -30.30 -5.71 -10.50
N GLN A 124 -31.44 -5.60 -11.19
CA GLN A 124 -32.05 -4.32 -11.57
C GLN A 124 -32.94 -3.73 -10.47
N THR A 125 -33.10 -4.43 -9.34
CA THR A 125 -33.86 -3.97 -8.17
C THR A 125 -32.92 -3.54 -7.04
N ASN A 126 -33.48 -3.02 -5.94
CA ASN A 126 -32.71 -2.73 -4.73
C ASN A 126 -32.40 -3.99 -3.88
N TYR A 127 -32.62 -5.19 -4.43
CA TYR A 127 -32.29 -6.45 -3.77
C TYR A 127 -30.78 -6.57 -3.53
N SER A 128 -30.40 -6.92 -2.31
CA SER A 128 -28.99 -7.09 -1.93
C SER A 128 -28.61 -8.56 -1.85
N PHE A 129 -27.78 -8.99 -2.80
CA PHE A 129 -27.32 -10.38 -2.81
C PHE A 129 -26.49 -10.72 -1.57
N PRO A 130 -26.40 -12.00 -1.18
CA PRO A 130 -25.57 -12.43 -0.05
C PRO A 130 -24.13 -11.90 -0.10
N SER A 131 -23.54 -11.77 -1.29
CA SER A 131 -22.21 -11.17 -1.49
C SER A 131 -22.14 -9.71 -1.00
N GLN A 132 -23.17 -8.92 -1.26
CA GLN A 132 -23.25 -7.52 -0.81
C GLN A 132 -23.50 -7.41 0.70
N LEU A 133 -24.27 -8.34 1.26
CA LEU A 133 -24.50 -8.39 2.71
C LEU A 133 -23.21 -8.73 3.47
N LEU A 134 -22.37 -9.61 2.89
CA LEU A 134 -21.08 -10.00 3.46
C LEU A 134 -20.01 -8.90 3.38
N CYS A 135 -20.22 -7.80 2.64
CA CYS A 135 -19.29 -6.67 2.61
C CYS A 135 -19.03 -6.08 4.01
N TYR A 136 -20.02 -6.10 4.91
CA TYR A 136 -19.82 -5.64 6.29
C TYR A 136 -18.85 -6.51 7.09
N PHE A 137 -18.89 -7.83 6.89
CA PHE A 137 -17.89 -8.72 7.48
C PHE A 137 -16.49 -8.41 6.92
N GLY A 138 -16.37 -8.23 5.60
CA GLY A 138 -15.12 -7.83 4.97
C GLY A 138 -14.56 -6.51 5.53
N LEU A 139 -15.43 -5.54 5.81
CA LEU A 139 -15.02 -4.29 6.46
C LEU A 139 -14.48 -4.52 7.89
N ILE A 140 -15.15 -5.36 8.69
CA ILE A 140 -14.68 -5.70 10.04
C ILE A 140 -13.31 -6.36 9.99
N GLU A 141 -13.13 -7.34 9.08
CA GLU A 141 -11.86 -8.02 8.90
C GLU A 141 -10.75 -7.04 8.48
N LEU A 142 -11.03 -6.13 7.54
CA LEU A 142 -10.09 -5.11 7.11
C LEU A 142 -9.69 -4.19 8.26
N GLN A 143 -10.65 -3.72 9.07
CA GLN A 143 -10.36 -2.91 10.25
C GLN A 143 -9.53 -3.69 11.28
N GLY A 144 -9.79 -4.99 11.44
CA GLY A 144 -9.03 -5.88 12.31
C GLY A 144 -7.57 -6.11 11.88
N LYS A 145 -7.20 -5.77 10.64
CA LYS A 145 -5.80 -5.83 10.16
C LYS A 145 -4.93 -4.70 10.64
N PHE A 146 -5.53 -3.63 11.15
CA PHE A 146 -4.78 -2.53 11.71
C PHE A 146 -4.34 -2.82 13.14
N LYS A 147 -3.06 -2.58 13.40
CA LYS A 147 -2.52 -2.56 14.75
C LYS A 147 -2.98 -1.33 15.53
N LYS A 148 -2.66 -1.31 16.84
CA LYS A 148 -2.95 -0.18 17.74
C LYS A 148 -2.34 1.14 17.27
N ASP A 149 -1.22 1.09 16.56
CA ASP A 149 -0.51 2.23 15.97
C ASP A 149 -1.01 2.58 14.55
N LYS A 150 -2.16 2.03 14.13
CA LYS A 150 -2.75 2.21 12.80
C LYS A 150 -1.89 1.71 11.64
N ASN A 151 -0.91 0.83 11.90
CA ASN A 151 -0.11 0.21 10.86
C ASN A 151 -0.64 -1.17 10.47
N ILE A 152 -0.52 -1.49 9.19
CA ILE A 152 -0.78 -2.83 8.64
C ILE A 152 0.52 -3.65 8.67
N GLU A 153 0.41 -4.96 8.88
CA GLU A 153 1.55 -5.86 8.77
C GLU A 153 2.00 -6.06 7.34
N ALA A 154 3.32 -6.05 7.10
CA ALA A 154 3.93 -6.34 5.79
C ALA A 154 3.29 -7.52 5.04
N ARG A 155 3.02 -8.62 5.77
CA ARG A 155 2.47 -9.87 5.23
C ARG A 155 1.02 -9.74 4.76
N ASP A 156 0.29 -8.78 5.30
CA ASP A 156 -1.11 -8.56 4.96
C ASP A 156 -1.27 -7.55 3.81
N ILE A 157 -0.24 -6.77 3.46
CA ILE A 157 -0.32 -5.70 2.44
C ILE A 157 -0.83 -6.25 1.11
N LEU A 158 -0.18 -7.26 0.53
CA LEU A 158 -0.62 -7.80 -0.77
C LEU A 158 -2.04 -8.35 -0.71
N LYS A 159 -2.39 -9.00 0.40
CA LYS A 159 -3.73 -9.55 0.59
C LYS A 159 -4.76 -8.44 0.63
N ILE A 160 -4.51 -7.37 1.37
CA ILE A 160 -5.41 -6.21 1.46
C ILE A 160 -5.56 -5.53 0.11
N LEU A 161 -4.46 -5.28 -0.59
CA LEU A 161 -4.49 -4.65 -1.92
C LEU A 161 -5.28 -5.49 -2.93
N LYS A 162 -5.08 -6.81 -2.95
CA LYS A 162 -5.79 -7.72 -3.86
C LYS A 162 -7.25 -7.95 -3.45
N ASP A 163 -7.49 -8.34 -2.21
CA ASP A 163 -8.79 -8.90 -1.79
C ASP A 163 -9.76 -7.80 -1.36
N ALA A 164 -9.28 -6.74 -0.72
CA ALA A 164 -10.15 -5.63 -0.27
C ALA A 164 -10.25 -4.56 -1.35
N PHE A 165 -9.11 -4.09 -1.85
CA PHE A 165 -9.07 -2.98 -2.80
C PHE A 165 -9.07 -3.40 -4.26
N HIS A 166 -9.01 -4.70 -4.58
CA HIS A 166 -9.06 -5.21 -5.96
C HIS A 166 -8.00 -4.55 -6.87
N VAL A 167 -6.84 -4.19 -6.31
CA VAL A 167 -5.70 -3.73 -7.09
C VAL A 167 -5.21 -4.91 -7.91
N GLU A 168 -5.10 -4.73 -9.22
CA GLU A 168 -4.57 -5.74 -10.11
C GLU A 168 -3.09 -5.96 -9.81
N ILE A 169 -2.74 -7.06 -9.15
CA ILE A 169 -1.35 -7.40 -8.83
C ILE A 169 -1.01 -8.72 -9.51
N THR A 170 -0.10 -8.64 -10.48
CA THR A 170 0.40 -9.79 -11.25
C THR A 170 1.16 -10.76 -10.34
N GLU A 171 1.31 -12.01 -10.79
CA GLU A 171 2.10 -13.01 -10.07
C GLU A 171 3.57 -12.58 -9.93
N LYS A 172 4.11 -11.91 -10.96
CA LYS A 172 5.46 -11.36 -10.94
C LYS A 172 5.62 -10.28 -9.86
N GLU A 173 4.70 -9.33 -9.79
CA GLU A 173 4.72 -8.29 -8.74
C GLU A 173 4.58 -8.91 -7.34
N ALA A 174 3.68 -9.88 -7.18
CA ALA A 174 3.50 -10.56 -5.89
C ALA A 174 4.77 -11.32 -5.45
N SER A 175 5.43 -12.00 -6.40
CA SER A 175 6.68 -12.71 -6.16
C SER A 175 7.81 -11.76 -5.80
N GLU A 176 7.95 -10.65 -6.53
CA GLU A 176 8.98 -9.65 -6.26
C GLU A 176 8.76 -8.96 -4.91
N PHE A 177 7.52 -8.59 -4.57
CA PHE A 177 7.20 -8.04 -3.27
C PHE A 177 7.53 -9.02 -2.13
N THR A 178 7.17 -10.30 -2.27
CA THR A 178 7.48 -11.34 -1.28
C THR A 178 8.99 -11.48 -1.08
N LYS A 179 9.76 -11.48 -2.18
CA LYS A 179 11.23 -11.51 -2.14
C LYS A 179 11.81 -10.31 -1.40
N ILE A 180 11.29 -9.11 -1.64
CA ILE A 180 11.72 -7.88 -0.94
C ILE A 180 11.40 -7.99 0.56
N GLN A 181 10.18 -8.42 0.89
CA GLN A 181 9.72 -8.60 2.28
C GLN A 181 10.60 -9.61 3.03
N GLU A 182 10.89 -10.77 2.43
CA GLU A 182 11.75 -11.79 3.03
C GLU A 182 13.17 -11.27 3.26
N LYS A 183 13.75 -10.56 2.29
CA LYS A 183 15.08 -9.95 2.44
C LYS A 183 15.10 -8.93 3.58
N ARG A 184 14.10 -8.04 3.64
CA ARG A 184 13.94 -7.07 4.72
C ARG A 184 13.85 -7.76 6.07
N ASN A 185 13.03 -8.81 6.20
CA ASN A 185 12.88 -9.55 7.45
C ASN A 185 14.19 -10.20 7.88
N ARG A 186 14.91 -10.84 6.96
CA ARG A 186 16.21 -11.44 7.27
C ARG A 186 17.21 -10.38 7.75
N ILE A 187 17.27 -9.21 7.12
CA ILE A 187 18.18 -8.13 7.54
C ILE A 187 17.79 -7.61 8.94
N VAL A 188 16.50 -7.36 9.20
CA VAL A 188 16.03 -6.85 10.50
C VAL A 188 16.29 -7.84 11.63
N HIS A 189 16.24 -9.14 11.37
CA HIS A 189 16.54 -10.19 12.35
C HIS A 189 18.05 -10.51 12.45
N GLY A 190 18.93 -9.67 11.89
CA GLY A 190 20.38 -9.84 12.01
C GLY A 190 20.96 -10.94 11.11
N GLY A 191 20.21 -11.41 10.12
CA GLY A 191 20.68 -12.39 9.15
C GLY A 191 21.78 -11.82 8.24
N ASN A 192 22.73 -12.67 7.86
CA ASN A 192 23.80 -12.35 6.90
C ASN A 192 23.28 -12.33 5.44
N THR A 193 22.25 -11.53 5.19
CA THR A 193 21.77 -11.28 3.82
C THR A 193 22.66 -10.22 3.19
N GLU A 194 23.35 -10.60 2.12
CA GLU A 194 24.05 -9.64 1.28
C GLU A 194 23.03 -8.95 0.36
N ILE A 195 22.95 -7.64 0.48
CA ILE A 195 22.26 -6.77 -0.46
C ILE A 195 23.23 -5.67 -0.85
N ASN A 196 23.44 -5.49 -2.15
CA ASN A 196 24.24 -4.39 -2.65
C ASN A 196 23.35 -3.17 -2.93
N LEU A 197 23.97 -2.02 -3.13
CA LEU A 197 23.24 -0.78 -3.37
C LEU A 197 22.36 -0.84 -4.64
N ALA A 198 22.85 -1.49 -5.70
CA ALA A 198 22.12 -1.57 -6.96
C ALA A 198 20.82 -2.38 -6.82
N GLU A 199 20.88 -3.51 -6.10
CA GLU A 199 19.70 -4.33 -5.79
C GLU A 199 18.71 -3.55 -4.90
N ALA A 200 19.20 -2.82 -3.89
CA ALA A 200 18.35 -2.00 -3.03
C ALA A 200 17.64 -0.87 -3.82
N LEU A 201 18.32 -0.26 -4.80
CA LEU A 201 17.71 0.72 -5.70
C LEU A 201 16.62 0.09 -6.57
N GLN A 202 16.86 -1.10 -7.12
CA GLN A 202 15.84 -1.83 -7.89
C GLN A 202 14.60 -2.15 -7.05
N PHE A 203 14.79 -2.55 -5.80
CA PHE A 203 13.67 -2.77 -4.87
C PHE A 203 12.92 -1.48 -4.56
N ASN A 204 13.64 -0.37 -4.38
CA ASN A 204 13.02 0.94 -4.17
C ASN A 204 12.19 1.36 -5.39
N ASP A 205 12.70 1.19 -6.61
CA ASP A 205 11.99 1.51 -7.84
C ASP A 205 10.72 0.65 -7.97
N PHE A 206 10.83 -0.65 -7.71
CA PHE A 206 9.66 -1.54 -7.67
C PHE A 206 8.59 -1.09 -6.67
N LEU A 207 8.99 -0.76 -5.43
CA LEU A 207 8.05 -0.31 -4.39
C LEU A 207 7.38 1.01 -4.77
N LYS A 208 8.13 1.91 -5.42
CA LYS A 208 7.61 3.18 -5.95
C LYS A 208 6.57 2.94 -7.05
N ASP A 209 6.88 2.09 -8.02
CA ASP A 209 5.97 1.78 -9.12
C ASP A 209 4.68 1.12 -8.60
N LEU A 210 4.82 0.21 -7.63
CA LEU A 210 3.68 -0.39 -6.94
C LEU A 210 2.85 0.65 -6.19
N ALA A 211 3.48 1.59 -5.48
CA ALA A 211 2.79 2.66 -4.77
C ALA A 211 1.98 3.55 -5.72
N GLN A 212 2.56 3.93 -6.86
CA GLN A 212 1.88 4.71 -7.90
C GLN A 212 0.68 3.98 -8.49
N LYS A 213 0.83 2.67 -8.75
CA LYS A 213 -0.26 1.82 -9.22
C LYS A 213 -1.43 1.76 -8.24
N VAL A 214 -1.12 1.59 -6.95
CA VAL A 214 -2.11 1.62 -5.87
C VAL A 214 -2.83 2.97 -5.83
N ASP A 215 -2.08 4.07 -5.86
CA ASP A 215 -2.64 5.44 -5.82
C ASP A 215 -3.64 5.68 -6.97
N GLN A 216 -3.21 5.41 -8.20
CA GLN A 216 -4.04 5.58 -9.39
C GLN A 216 -5.33 4.75 -9.32
N HIS A 217 -5.24 3.53 -8.82
CA HIS A 217 -6.39 2.66 -8.67
C HIS A 217 -7.38 3.18 -7.61
N LEU A 218 -6.87 3.54 -6.42
CA LEU A 218 -7.69 3.99 -5.31
C LEU A 218 -8.37 5.33 -5.59
N LEU A 219 -7.65 6.29 -6.19
CA LEU A 219 -8.22 7.57 -6.62
C LEU A 219 -9.35 7.38 -7.63
N LYS A 220 -9.21 6.40 -8.52
CA LYS A 220 -10.22 6.11 -9.56
C LYS A 220 -11.46 5.41 -9.00
N THR A 221 -11.33 4.61 -7.94
CA THR A 221 -12.37 3.63 -7.56
C THR A 221 -12.89 3.71 -6.13
N PHE A 222 -12.10 4.21 -5.17
CA PHE A 222 -12.45 4.20 -3.75
C PHE A 222 -12.54 5.58 -3.11
N PHE A 223 -11.84 6.59 -3.64
CA PHE A 223 -11.86 7.95 -3.10
C PHE A 223 -13.10 8.71 -3.59
N ILE A 224 -14.28 8.21 -3.20
CA ILE A 224 -15.59 8.79 -3.49
C ILE A 224 -16.32 8.91 -2.15
N LEU A 225 -16.94 10.05 -1.89
CA LEU A 225 -17.78 10.25 -0.72
C LEU A 225 -19.05 9.42 -0.83
N GLU A 226 -19.15 8.34 -0.04
CA GLU A 226 -20.39 7.55 0.03
C GLU A 226 -21.44 8.20 0.93
N PHE A 227 -21.01 9.01 1.90
CA PHE A 227 -21.87 9.59 2.92
C PHE A 227 -21.48 11.05 3.16
N ILE A 228 -22.49 11.91 3.31
CA ILE A 228 -22.31 13.28 3.79
C ILE A 228 -22.71 13.28 5.27
N THR A 229 -21.73 13.37 6.17
CA THR A 229 -21.98 13.70 7.56
C THR A 229 -22.09 15.22 7.68
N LYS A 230 -23.17 15.71 8.31
CA LYS A 230 -23.19 17.09 8.80
C LYS A 230 -22.44 17.11 10.12
N ASP A 231 -21.40 17.92 10.20
CA ASP A 231 -20.73 18.26 11.46
C ASP A 231 -21.70 18.88 12.48
#